data_AF-D2HNK0-F1
#
_entry.id   AF-D2HNK0-F1
#
_cell.length_a   1.000
_cell.length_b   1.000
_cell.length_c   1.000
_cell.angle_alpha   90.00
_cell.angle_beta   90.00
_cell.angle_gamma   90.00
#
_symmetry.space_group_name_H-M   'P 1'
#
loop_
_entity.id
_entity.type
_entity.pdbx_description
1 polymer ?
#
loop_
_entity_poly.entity_id
_entity_poly.type
_entity_poly.pdbx_seq_one_letter_code
_entity_poly.pdbx_strand_id
1 'polypeptide(L)' 'MSIPFSNTHYRIPQGFGNLLEGLTREILREQPENIPAFAAAYFENLLEKRESKLF' A
#
# COMPACT_ATOMS: atom_id res chain seq x y z
N MET A 1 26.04 -4.12 9.88
CA MET A 1 25.80 -3.35 11.11
C MET A 1 24.34 -3.51 11.52
N SER A 2 24.08 -4.11 12.69
CA SER A 2 22.73 -4.24 13.28
C SER A 2 22.57 -3.17 14.36
N ILE A 3 21.60 -2.27 14.20
CA ILE A 3 21.34 -1.19 15.16
C ILE A 3 20.53 -1.77 16.35
N PRO A 4 20.93 -1.58 17.63
CA PRO A 4 20.41 -2.39 18.74
C PRO A 4 19.05 -1.96 19.31
N PHE A 5 18.36 -0.97 18.74
CA PHE A 5 17.23 -0.30 19.42
C PHE A 5 15.83 -0.49 18.80
N SER A 6 15.67 -1.26 17.73
CA SER A 6 14.33 -1.61 17.27
C SER A 6 13.89 -2.94 17.86
N ASN A 7 12.83 -2.93 18.67
CA ASN A 7 12.12 -4.13 19.11
C ASN A 7 11.88 -5.04 17.89
N THR A 8 12.58 -6.17 17.81
CA THR A 8 12.60 -7.09 16.66
C THR A 8 11.27 -7.83 16.45
N HIS A 9 10.30 -7.62 17.35
CA HIS A 9 8.97 -8.20 17.29
C HIS A 9 8.07 -7.62 16.19
N TYR A 10 8.24 -6.34 15.84
CA TYR A 10 7.38 -5.68 14.84
C TYR A 10 8.16 -5.45 13.55
N ARG A 11 8.25 -6.50 12.72
CA ARG A 11 8.81 -6.41 11.37
C ARG A 11 7.78 -5.89 10.39
N ILE A 12 8.21 -5.08 9.45
CA ILE A 12 7.38 -4.62 8.33
C ILE A 12 7.02 -5.85 7.48
N PRO A 13 5.73 -6.09 7.17
CA PRO A 13 5.33 -7.20 6.31
C PRO A 13 5.96 -7.08 4.92
N GLN A 14 6.31 -8.23 4.34
CA GLN A 14 6.79 -8.27 2.96
C GLN A 14 5.74 -7.69 2.01
N GLY A 15 6.17 -6.87 1.05
CA GLY A 15 5.28 -6.24 0.07
C GLY A 15 4.54 -4.99 0.57
N PHE A 16 4.63 -4.64 1.86
CA PHE A 16 3.99 -3.42 2.39
C PHE A 16 4.53 -2.15 1.70
N GLY A 17 5.85 -2.07 1.49
CA GLY A 17 6.46 -0.96 0.76
C GLY A 17 5.94 -0.83 -0.67
N ASN A 18 5.75 -1.94 -1.38
CA ASN A 18 5.24 -1.95 -2.75
C ASN A 18 3.79 -1.43 -2.82
N LEU A 19 2.95 -1.77 -1.82
CA LEU A 19 1.58 -1.25 -1.74
C LEU A 19 1.57 0.27 -1.57
N LEU A 20 2.41 0.80 -0.66
CA LEU A 20 2.53 2.23 -0.43
C LEU A 20 3.08 2.96 -1.65
N GLU A 21 4.08 2.39 -2.33
CA GLU A 21 4.65 2.96 -3.54
C GLU A 21 3.62 3.01 -4.68
N GLY A 22 2.83 1.94 -4.86
CA GLY A 22 1.75 1.92 -5.85
C GLY A 22 0.71 3.02 -5.60
N LEU A 23 0.23 3.13 -4.35
CA LEU A 23 -0.72 4.17 -3.97
C LEU A 23 -0.15 5.58 -4.19
N THR A 24 1.07 5.84 -3.72
CA THR A 24 1.69 7.17 -3.82
C THR A 24 1.92 7.59 -5.27
N ARG A 25 2.29 6.68 -6.16
CA ARG A 25 2.40 6.96 -7.60
C ARG A 25 1.08 7.42 -8.21
N GLU A 26 -0.03 6.78 -7.86
CA GLU A 26 -1.34 7.15 -8.41
C GLU A 26 -1.89 8.44 -7.77
N ILE A 27 -1.62 8.71 -6.49
CA ILE A 27 -1.91 10.02 -5.88
C ILE A 27 -1.18 11.15 -6.60
N LEU A 28 0.12 10.97 -6.90
CA LEU A 28 0.90 11.99 -7.61
C LEU A 28 0.38 12.21 -9.04
N ARG A 29 -0.18 11.17 -9.66
CA ARG A 29 -0.74 11.23 -11.02
C ARG A 29 -2.09 11.95 -11.05
N GLU A 30 -3.01 11.60 -10.15
CA GLU A 30 -4.38 12.11 -10.17
C GLU A 30 -4.57 13.39 -9.34
N GLN A 31 -3.63 13.73 -8.47
CA GLN A 31 -3.69 14.91 -7.58
C GLN A 31 -5.06 15.05 -6.87
N PRO A 32 -5.56 13.99 -6.20
CA PRO A 32 -6.89 14.03 -5.59
C PRO A 32 -6.92 14.97 -4.37
N GLU A 33 -8.02 15.70 -4.20
CA GLU A 33 -8.22 16.56 -3.02
C GLU A 33 -8.39 15.74 -1.73
N ASN A 34 -9.06 14.58 -1.82
CA ASN A 34 -9.33 13.69 -0.68
C ASN A 34 -8.50 12.40 -0.79
N ILE A 35 -7.27 12.46 -0.28
CA ILE A 35 -6.34 11.32 -0.29
C ILE A 35 -6.91 10.08 0.43
N PRO A 36 -7.52 10.17 1.64
CA PRO A 36 -8.10 9.00 2.29
C PRO A 36 -9.17 8.28 1.46
N ALA A 37 -10.10 9.03 0.85
CA ALA A 37 -11.13 8.44 0.00
C ALA A 37 -10.54 7.81 -1.27
N PHE A 38 -9.57 8.47 -1.90
CA PHE A 38 -8.84 7.92 -3.05
C PHE A 38 -8.12 6.62 -2.70
N ALA A 39 -7.44 6.57 -1.55
CA ALA A 39 -6.71 5.38 -1.11
C ALA A 39 -7.65 4.19 -0.84
N ALA A 40 -8.82 4.42 -0.23
CA ALA A 40 -9.82 3.38 -0.02
C ALA A 40 -10.27 2.78 -1.36
N ALA A 41 -10.70 3.63 -2.30
CA ALA A 41 -11.13 3.19 -3.63
C ALA A 41 -9.99 2.50 -4.41
N TYR A 42 -8.75 2.99 -4.32
CA TYR A 42 -7.59 2.38 -4.96
C TYR A 42 -7.35 0.94 -4.45
N PHE A 43 -7.39 0.72 -3.14
CA PHE A 43 -7.18 -0.61 -2.57
C PHE A 43 -8.37 -1.56 -2.80
N GLU A 44 -9.61 -1.06 -2.81
CA GLU A 44 -10.79 -1.83 -3.20
C GLU A 44 -10.65 -2.36 -4.64
N ASN A 45 -10.28 -1.49 -5.58
CA ASN A 45 -10.02 -1.89 -6.97
C ASN A 45 -8.90 -2.94 -7.10
N LEU A 46 -7.85 -2.84 -6.28
CA LEU A 46 -6.78 -3.84 -6.27
C LEU A 46 -7.24 -5.19 -5.72
N LEU A 47 -8.08 -5.19 -4.68
CA LEU A 47 -8.68 -6.40 -4.10
C LEU A 47 -9.59 -7.08 -5.12
N GLU A 48 -10.48 -6.33 -5.77
CA GLU A 48 -11.37 -6.86 -6.81
C GLU A 48 -10.57 -7.47 -7.98
N LYS A 49 -9.50 -6.82 -8.44
CA LYS A 49 -8.62 -7.37 -9.49
C LYS A 49 -7.92 -8.66 -9.07
N ARG A 50 -7.53 -8.75 -7.80
CA ARG A 50 -6.90 -9.95 -7.22
C ARG A 50 -7.90 -11.11 -7.15
N GLU A 51 -9.13 -10.82 -6.74
CA GLU A 51 -10.20 -11.80 -6.56
C GLU A 51 -10.85 -12.23 -7.88
N SER A 52 -10.97 -11.31 -8.84
CA SER A 52 -11.45 -11.63 -10.19
C SER A 52 -10.48 -12.51 -10.97
N LYS A 53 -9.19 -12.49 -10.62
CA LYS A 53 -8.16 -13.39 -11.20
C LYS A 53 -8.15 -14.80 -10.57
N LEU A 54 -8.93 -15.04 -9.51
CA LEU A 54 -9.00 -16.32 -8.81
C LEU A 54 -10.05 -17.29 -9.39
N PHE A 55 -10.76 -16.89 -10.45
CA PHE A 55 -11.64 -17.74 -11.27
C PHE A 55 -11.11 -17.79 -12.70
#